data_AF-A0A7C3YLR6-F1
#
_entry.id   AF-A0A7C3YLR6-F1
#
_cell.length_a   1.000
_cell.length_b   1.000
_cell.length_c   1.000
_cell.angle_alpha   90.00
_cell.angle_beta   90.00
_cell.angle_gamma   90.00
#
_symmetry.space_group_name_H-M   'P 1'
#
loop_
_entity.id
_entity.type
_entity.pdbx_description
1 polymer ?
#
loop_
_entity_poly.entity_id
_entity_poly.type
_entity_poly.pdbx_seq_one_letter_code
_entity_poly.pdbx_strand_id
1 'polypeptide(L)'
;MIGIIDSGIGGRGIEKEIRKLLPEAKIIYFADSQNFPYGTKPVRVLHRILEKNIAFLIQKGVQIIVLACNSATVSSVEYLRRKFKVPIVGVVPAIKPAARMTKTKKIAIFSTPITSNSQAQKKLIRQYCRGIDVFKIPFRNLARLIEENKKSAFTSEVRAKWLKYQDKNIDTIVLGCTHYTLIKKEIQEIVGPKVKLIDSNLAVARRVKKVYDKLRKEKNGR
;
A
#
# COMPACT_ATOMS: atom_id res chain seq x y z
N MET A 1 20.12 7.80 1.59
CA MET A 1 19.27 7.80 0.37
C MET A 1 18.19 6.74 0.52
N ILE A 2 16.96 7.03 0.11
CA ILE A 2 15.79 6.15 0.22
C ILE A 2 15.39 5.73 -1.20
N GLY A 3 15.17 4.45 -1.43
CA GLY A 3 14.64 3.91 -2.68
C GLY A 3 13.20 3.44 -2.47
N ILE A 4 12.26 3.97 -3.25
CA ILE A 4 10.86 3.58 -3.22
C ILE A 4 10.59 2.73 -4.46
N ILE A 5 10.19 1.47 -4.29
CA ILE A 5 9.81 0.57 -5.36
C ILE A 5 8.28 0.44 -5.37
N ASP A 6 7.67 0.72 -6.51
CA ASP A 6 6.26 0.42 -6.76
C ASP A 6 6.11 -0.25 -8.13
N SER A 7 5.02 -0.99 -8.34
CA SER A 7 4.73 -1.53 -9.67
C SER A 7 4.39 -0.47 -10.70
N GLY A 8 4.08 0.77 -10.28
CA GLY A 8 3.76 1.88 -11.17
C GLY A 8 3.72 3.20 -10.40
N ILE A 9 2.66 3.99 -10.58
CA ILE A 9 2.52 5.33 -9.95
C ILE A 9 1.84 5.31 -8.58
N GLY A 10 1.34 4.16 -8.11
CA GLY A 10 0.55 4.08 -6.88
C GLY A 10 1.30 4.59 -5.64
N GLY A 11 2.59 4.31 -5.56
CA GLY A 11 3.45 4.68 -4.43
C GLY A 11 3.70 6.17 -4.24
N ARG A 12 3.27 7.04 -5.16
CA ARG A 12 3.51 8.50 -5.10
C ARG A 12 2.91 9.17 -3.85
N GLY A 13 1.79 8.65 -3.34
CA GLY A 13 1.22 9.13 -2.08
C GLY A 13 2.17 8.94 -0.88
N ILE A 14 2.89 7.82 -0.84
CA ILE A 14 3.90 7.54 0.19
C ILE A 14 5.11 8.45 -0.01
N GLU A 15 5.59 8.61 -1.25
CA GLU A 15 6.69 9.52 -1.56
C GLU A 15 6.41 10.95 -1.08
N LYS A 16 5.21 11.46 -1.37
CA LYS A 16 4.77 12.80 -0.94
C LYS A 16 4.87 12.97 0.58
N GLU A 17 4.40 11.97 1.35
CA GLU A 17 4.47 12.01 2.81
C GLU A 17 5.90 11.85 3.34
N ILE A 18 6.75 11.07 2.67
CA ILE A 18 8.18 10.98 3.03
C ILE A 18 8.87 12.33 2.82
N ARG A 19 8.66 12.99 1.67
CA ARG A 19 9.26 14.31 1.38
C ARG A 19 8.87 15.37 2.40
N LYS A 20 7.62 15.36 2.86
CA LYS A 20 7.17 16.27 3.94
C LYS A 20 7.88 16.02 5.27
N LEU A 21 8.09 14.75 5.62
CA LEU A 21 8.67 14.36 6.92
C LEU A 21 10.20 14.36 6.95
N LEU A 22 10.83 14.24 5.78
CA LEU A 22 12.28 14.15 5.58
C LEU A 22 12.69 14.98 4.35
N PRO A 23 12.58 16.32 4.40
CA PRO A 23 12.89 17.19 3.26
C PRO A 23 14.36 17.08 2.81
N GLU A 24 15.26 16.68 3.70
CA GLU A 24 16.69 16.52 3.43
C GLU A 24 17.06 15.16 2.83
N ALA A 25 16.14 14.18 2.84
CA ALA A 25 16.45 12.85 2.36
C ALA A 25 16.44 12.79 0.82
N LYS A 26 17.55 12.32 0.23
CA LYS A 26 17.58 11.95 -1.20
C LYS A 26 16.69 10.73 -1.44
N ILE A 27 15.74 10.85 -2.37
CA ILE A 27 14.77 9.80 -2.73
C ILE A 27 14.92 9.41 -4.20
N ILE A 28 15.03 8.11 -4.47
CA ILE A 28 14.86 7.51 -5.81
C ILE A 28 13.51 6.81 -5.83
N TYR A 29 12.62 7.22 -6.72
CA TYR A 29 11.37 6.49 -7.00
C TYR A 29 11.56 5.59 -8.22
N PHE A 30 11.44 4.28 -8.02
CA PHE A 30 11.54 3.26 -9.06
C PHE A 30 10.14 2.74 -9.38
N ALA A 31 9.58 3.23 -10.49
CA ALA A 31 8.31 2.76 -11.03
C ALA A 31 8.59 1.59 -11.99
N ASP A 32 8.24 0.36 -11.59
CA ASP A 32 8.47 -0.83 -12.41
C ASP A 32 7.31 -1.09 -13.39
N SER A 33 7.06 -0.11 -14.26
CA SER A 33 5.95 -0.13 -15.22
C SER A 33 6.02 -1.31 -16.19
N GLN A 34 7.24 -1.76 -16.55
CA GLN A 34 7.45 -2.93 -17.42
C GLN A 34 6.87 -4.22 -16.80
N ASN A 35 6.88 -4.33 -15.48
CA ASN A 35 6.34 -5.47 -14.76
C ASN A 35 4.97 -5.17 -14.13
N PHE A 36 4.34 -4.04 -14.45
CA PHE A 36 2.99 -3.76 -13.98
C PHE A 36 1.96 -4.77 -14.55
N PRO A 37 0.94 -5.19 -13.79
CA PRO A 37 0.80 -5.08 -12.34
C PRO A 37 1.48 -6.24 -11.61
N TYR A 38 2.03 -5.99 -10.42
CA TYR A 38 2.56 -7.07 -9.56
C TYR A 38 1.47 -7.99 -9.01
N GLY A 39 0.25 -7.46 -8.84
CA GLY A 39 -0.88 -8.17 -8.22
C GLY A 39 -1.43 -9.36 -9.03
N THR A 40 -0.89 -9.64 -10.22
CA THR A 40 -1.26 -10.80 -11.05
C THR A 40 -0.10 -11.77 -11.25
N LYS A 41 1.10 -11.45 -10.77
CA LYS A 41 2.29 -12.25 -11.02
C LYS A 41 2.42 -13.43 -10.04
N PRO A 42 2.94 -14.59 -10.47
CA PRO A 42 3.36 -15.64 -9.56
C PRO A 42 4.43 -15.15 -8.58
N VAL A 43 4.36 -15.60 -7.33
CA VAL A 43 5.26 -15.15 -6.25
C VAL A 43 6.74 -15.34 -6.60
N ARG A 44 7.11 -16.48 -7.20
CA ARG A 44 8.49 -16.76 -7.63
C ARG A 44 9.01 -15.76 -8.68
N VAL A 45 8.14 -15.36 -9.63
CA VAL A 45 8.47 -14.35 -10.64
C VAL A 45 8.63 -12.98 -9.98
N LEU A 46 7.72 -12.64 -9.07
CA LEU A 46 7.77 -11.39 -8.33
C LEU A 46 9.02 -11.27 -7.44
N HIS A 47 9.48 -12.36 -6.83
CA HIS A 47 10.75 -12.39 -6.08
C HIS A 47 11.93 -12.04 -6.98
N ARG A 48 12.05 -12.67 -8.15
CA ARG A 48 13.15 -12.38 -9.10
C ARG A 48 13.15 -10.93 -9.57
N ILE A 49 11.97 -10.37 -9.87
CA ILE A 49 11.83 -8.96 -10.27
C ILE A 49 12.29 -8.03 -9.14
N LEU A 50 11.74 -8.21 -7.92
CA LEU A 50 12.05 -7.35 -6.79
C LEU A 50 13.52 -7.45 -6.36
N GLU A 51 14.14 -8.62 -6.49
CA GLU A 51 15.57 -8.78 -6.25
C GLU A 51 16.43 -7.94 -7.18
N LYS A 52 16.14 -7.99 -8.49
CA LYS A 52 16.87 -7.19 -9.49
C LYS A 52 16.70 -5.70 -9.20
N ASN A 53 15.47 -5.26 -8.90
CA ASN A 53 15.18 -3.86 -8.61
C ASN A 53 15.89 -3.38 -7.32
N ILE A 54 15.89 -4.20 -6.26
CA ILE A 54 16.59 -3.87 -5.01
C ILE A 54 18.10 -3.84 -5.22
N ALA A 55 18.68 -4.83 -5.91
CA ALA A 55 20.10 -4.87 -6.20
C ALA A 55 20.55 -3.62 -6.99
N PHE A 56 19.78 -3.24 -8.02
CA PHE A 56 20.02 -2.01 -8.79
C PHE A 56 19.99 -0.76 -7.90
N LEU A 57 18.99 -0.62 -7.02
CA LEU A 57 18.91 0.53 -6.12
C LEU A 57 20.05 0.57 -5.10
N ILE A 58 20.48 -0.59 -4.60
CA ILE A 58 21.65 -0.68 -3.71
C ILE A 58 22.91 -0.20 -4.43
N GLN A 59 23.12 -0.60 -5.69
CA GLN A 59 24.24 -0.10 -6.52
C GLN A 59 24.19 1.43 -6.72
N LYS A 60 23.00 2.04 -6.72
CA LYS A 60 22.82 3.50 -6.75
C LYS A 60 23.00 4.19 -5.39
N GLY A 61 23.41 3.46 -4.35
CA GLY A 61 23.67 4.01 -3.02
C GLY A 61 22.44 4.12 -2.11
N VAL A 62 21.34 3.43 -2.43
CA VAL A 62 20.16 3.38 -1.57
C VAL A 62 20.46 2.62 -0.27
N GLN A 63 20.05 3.21 0.85
CA GLN A 63 20.29 2.68 2.20
C GLN A 63 19.01 2.27 2.93
N ILE A 64 17.84 2.58 2.37
CA ILE A 64 16.52 2.16 2.87
C ILE A 64 15.65 1.85 1.65
N ILE A 65 15.04 0.67 1.62
CA ILE A 65 14.08 0.29 0.58
C ILE A 65 12.67 0.42 1.13
N VAL A 66 11.78 1.04 0.36
CA VAL A 66 10.34 1.12 0.61
C VAL A 66 9.63 0.32 -0.47
N LEU A 67 8.99 -0.80 -0.11
CA LEU A 67 8.12 -1.54 -1.01
C LEU A 67 6.72 -0.91 -0.98
N ALA A 68 6.49 0.07 -1.85
CA ALA A 68 5.28 0.88 -1.91
C ALA A 68 4.09 0.19 -2.61
N CYS A 69 4.19 -1.09 -2.96
CA CYS A 69 3.07 -1.88 -3.47
C CYS A 69 2.56 -2.86 -2.41
N ASN A 70 1.27 -2.82 -2.07
CA ASN A 70 0.66 -3.77 -1.12
C ASN A 70 0.85 -5.21 -1.57
N SER A 71 0.63 -5.50 -2.86
CA SER A 71 0.79 -6.86 -3.41
C SER A 71 2.23 -7.36 -3.30
N ALA A 72 3.22 -6.50 -3.55
CA ALA A 72 4.64 -6.85 -3.34
C ALA A 72 4.94 -7.09 -1.86
N THR A 73 4.42 -6.24 -0.98
CA THR A 73 4.69 -6.37 0.45
C THR A 73 4.14 -7.69 0.99
N VAL A 74 2.85 -7.99 0.76
CA VAL A 74 2.22 -9.19 1.32
C VAL A 74 2.80 -10.49 0.77
N SER A 75 3.38 -10.46 -0.43
CA SER A 75 3.91 -11.65 -1.11
C SER A 75 5.40 -11.88 -0.88
N SER A 76 6.16 -10.80 -0.62
CA SER A 76 7.62 -10.84 -0.79
C SER A 76 8.41 -10.20 0.33
N VAL A 77 7.82 -9.39 1.24
CA VAL A 77 8.63 -8.59 2.18
C VAL A 77 9.47 -9.43 3.13
N GLU A 78 8.95 -10.56 3.63
CA GLU A 78 9.69 -11.42 4.55
C GLU A 78 10.86 -12.12 3.85
N TYR A 79 10.62 -12.59 2.62
CA TYR A 79 11.65 -13.16 1.77
C TYR A 79 12.78 -12.16 1.51
N LEU A 80 12.43 -10.94 1.09
CA LEU A 80 13.40 -9.90 0.76
C LEU A 80 14.19 -9.44 2.00
N ARG A 81 13.55 -9.38 3.18
CA ARG A 81 14.24 -9.05 4.45
C ARG A 81 15.26 -10.10 4.89
N ARG A 82 15.05 -11.38 4.54
CA ARG A 82 16.04 -12.43 4.79
C ARG A 82 17.22 -12.34 3.82
N LYS A 83 16.96 -11.91 2.59
CA LYS A 83 17.97 -11.85 1.52
C LYS A 83 18.85 -10.61 1.56
N PHE A 84 18.31 -9.45 1.92
CA PHE A 84 19.02 -8.17 1.89
C PHE A 84 19.27 -7.61 3.29
N LYS A 85 20.48 -7.10 3.52
CA LYS A 85 20.86 -6.41 4.77
C LYS A 85 20.26 -4.99 4.87
N VAL A 86 19.94 -4.37 3.73
CA VAL A 86 19.35 -3.03 3.71
C VAL A 86 17.97 -3.05 4.39
N PRO A 87 17.63 -2.09 5.25
CA PRO A 87 16.29 -2.02 5.85
C PRO A 87 15.19 -1.94 4.79
N ILE A 88 14.23 -2.87 4.86
CA ILE A 88 13.06 -2.89 3.97
C ILE A 88 11.79 -2.54 4.75
N VAL A 89 11.18 -1.41 4.39
CA VAL A 89 9.87 -0.96 4.86
C VAL A 89 8.81 -1.39 3.84
N GLY A 90 7.92 -2.29 4.25
CA GLY A 90 6.76 -2.66 3.44
C GLY A 90 5.51 -1.87 3.84
N VAL A 91 4.49 -1.94 3.00
CA VAL A 91 3.17 -1.35 3.26
C VAL A 91 2.14 -2.41 3.62
N VAL A 92 1.27 -2.10 4.58
CA VAL A 92 0.15 -2.96 4.95
C VAL A 92 -1.15 -2.16 4.96
N PRO A 93 -2.30 -2.78 4.66
CA PRO A 93 -3.59 -2.10 4.74
C PRO A 93 -3.79 -1.49 6.12
N ALA A 94 -4.40 -0.30 6.16
CA ALA A 94 -4.64 0.49 7.37
C ALA A 94 -5.82 -0.08 8.23
N ILE A 95 -5.80 -1.39 8.50
CA ILE A 95 -6.86 -2.12 9.22
C ILE A 95 -6.91 -1.72 10.69
N LYS A 96 -5.75 -1.64 11.37
CA LYS A 96 -5.69 -1.23 12.78
C LYS A 96 -6.35 0.14 13.03
N PRO A 97 -5.99 1.23 12.30
CA PRO A 97 -6.66 2.50 12.51
C PRO A 97 -8.14 2.45 12.10
N ALA A 98 -8.51 1.73 11.03
CA ALA A 98 -9.92 1.59 10.66
C ALA A 98 -10.77 0.93 11.76
N ALA A 99 -10.25 -0.14 12.37
CA ALA A 99 -10.90 -0.83 13.48
C ALA A 99 -11.09 0.08 14.72
N ARG A 100 -10.18 1.03 14.94
CA ARG A 100 -10.28 2.01 16.03
C ARG A 100 -11.22 3.18 15.73
N MET A 101 -11.43 3.48 14.45
CA MET A 101 -12.17 4.66 13.99
C MET A 101 -13.64 4.38 13.70
N THR A 102 -13.99 3.14 13.35
CA THR A 102 -15.37 2.75 13.09
C THR A 102 -16.23 2.90 14.34
N LYS A 103 -17.38 3.53 14.17
CA LYS A 103 -18.46 3.65 15.16
C LYS A 103 -19.50 2.55 14.95
N THR A 104 -19.74 2.15 13.70
CA THR A 104 -20.74 1.12 13.37
C THR A 104 -20.22 -0.30 13.57
N LYS A 105 -18.92 -0.47 13.88
CA LYS A 105 -18.22 -1.77 13.92
C LYS A 105 -18.29 -2.51 12.57
N LYS A 106 -18.37 -1.77 11.46
CA LYS A 106 -18.44 -2.32 10.11
C LYS A 106 -17.48 -1.58 9.20
N ILE A 107 -16.50 -2.32 8.67
CA ILE A 107 -15.47 -1.75 7.79
C ILE A 107 -15.40 -2.51 6.46
N ALA A 108 -15.04 -1.82 5.38
CA ALA A 108 -14.66 -2.46 4.13
C ALA A 108 -13.17 -2.30 3.84
N ILE A 109 -12.60 -3.26 3.10
CA ILE A 109 -11.22 -3.22 2.65
C ILE A 109 -11.19 -3.37 1.14
N PHE A 110 -10.85 -2.28 0.46
CA PHE A 110 -10.67 -2.25 -0.99
C PHE A 110 -9.23 -2.67 -1.27
N SER A 111 -9.02 -3.78 -1.96
CA SER A 111 -7.66 -4.32 -2.17
C SER A 111 -7.55 -5.11 -3.46
N THR A 112 -6.33 -5.52 -3.86
CA THR A 112 -6.16 -6.49 -4.95
C THR A 112 -6.57 -7.89 -4.50
N PRO A 113 -6.93 -8.81 -5.42
CA PRO A 113 -7.24 -10.20 -5.06
C PRO A 113 -6.14 -10.90 -4.26
N ILE A 114 -4.86 -10.69 -4.62
CA ILE A 114 -3.72 -11.23 -3.88
C ILE A 114 -3.71 -10.69 -2.44
N THR A 115 -3.90 -9.38 -2.26
CA THR A 115 -3.92 -8.78 -0.93
C THR A 115 -5.08 -9.31 -0.10
N SER A 116 -6.30 -9.31 -0.66
CA SER A 116 -7.55 -9.79 -0.04
C SER A 116 -7.45 -11.22 0.51
N ASN A 117 -6.66 -12.07 -0.15
CA ASN A 117 -6.48 -13.47 0.22
C ASN A 117 -5.19 -13.74 1.02
N SER A 118 -4.35 -12.72 1.21
CA SER A 118 -3.05 -12.86 1.88
C SER A 118 -3.19 -13.22 3.36
N GLN A 119 -2.24 -14.03 3.86
CA GLN A 119 -2.14 -14.33 5.29
C GLN A 119 -1.84 -13.07 6.12
N ALA A 120 -1.10 -12.11 5.55
CA ALA A 120 -0.83 -10.82 6.18
C ALA A 120 -2.13 -10.06 6.48
N GLN A 121 -3.05 -9.95 5.51
CA GLN A 121 -4.34 -9.29 5.75
C GLN A 121 -5.20 -10.06 6.75
N LYS A 122 -5.27 -11.40 6.63
CA LYS A 122 -6.00 -12.26 7.57
C LYS A 122 -5.50 -12.08 9.01
N LYS A 123 -4.18 -12.01 9.21
CA LYS A 123 -3.56 -11.77 10.53
C LYS A 123 -3.96 -10.42 11.11
N LEU A 124 -3.93 -9.35 10.30
CA LEU A 124 -4.35 -8.02 10.75
C LEU A 124 -5.83 -7.97 11.13
N ILE A 125 -6.70 -8.61 10.36
CA ILE A 125 -8.14 -8.71 10.67
C ILE A 125 -8.32 -9.44 12.01
N ARG A 126 -7.73 -10.62 12.17
CA ARG A 126 -7.82 -11.39 13.43
C ARG A 126 -7.31 -10.60 14.64
N GLN A 127 -6.23 -9.84 14.46
CA GLN A 127 -5.59 -9.11 15.55
C GLN A 127 -6.37 -7.86 15.98
N TYR A 128 -7.01 -7.16 15.04
CA TYR A 128 -7.54 -5.82 15.30
C TYR A 128 -9.06 -5.68 15.16
N CYS A 129 -9.75 -6.63 14.53
CA CYS A 129 -11.17 -6.54 14.20
C CYS A 129 -12.06 -7.48 15.04
N ARG A 130 -11.69 -7.76 16.29
CA ARG A 130 -12.55 -8.55 17.19
C ARG A 130 -13.86 -7.79 17.43
N GLY A 131 -14.99 -8.42 17.09
CA GLY A 131 -16.32 -7.79 17.19
C GLY A 131 -16.59 -6.73 16.12
N ILE A 132 -15.87 -6.74 14.99
CA ILE A 132 -16.06 -5.84 13.85
C ILE A 132 -16.32 -6.68 12.61
N ASP A 133 -17.38 -6.35 11.86
CA ASP A 133 -17.66 -6.97 10.56
C ASP A 133 -16.72 -6.39 9.50
N VAL A 134 -15.98 -7.26 8.82
CA VAL A 134 -14.99 -6.87 7.81
C VAL A 134 -15.40 -7.36 6.43
N PHE A 135 -15.76 -6.42 5.55
CA PHE A 135 -16.13 -6.67 4.17
C PHE A 135 -14.90 -6.54 3.25
N LYS A 136 -14.40 -7.65 2.73
CA LYS A 136 -13.28 -7.65 1.77
C LYS A 136 -13.82 -7.44 0.35
N ILE A 137 -13.46 -6.33 -0.29
CA ILE A 137 -13.92 -5.98 -1.63
C ILE A 137 -12.71 -5.95 -2.57
N PRO A 138 -12.36 -7.08 -3.22
CA PRO A 138 -11.21 -7.15 -4.10
C PRO A 138 -11.50 -6.49 -5.44
N PHE A 139 -10.58 -5.70 -5.99
CA PHE A 139 -10.65 -5.12 -7.34
C PHE A 139 -9.53 -5.67 -8.21
N ARG A 140 -9.90 -6.35 -9.31
CA ARG A 140 -8.92 -6.99 -10.21
C ARG A 140 -8.30 -5.96 -11.15
N ASN A 141 -9.13 -5.07 -11.73
CA ASN A 141 -8.70 -4.19 -12.82
C ASN A 141 -8.53 -2.74 -12.38
N LEU A 142 -9.07 -2.35 -11.23
CA LEU A 142 -9.05 -0.96 -10.75
C LEU A 142 -7.66 -0.29 -10.82
N ALA A 143 -6.59 -0.97 -10.38
CA ALA A 143 -5.24 -0.39 -10.45
C ALA A 143 -4.81 -0.10 -11.90
N ARG A 144 -5.14 -0.99 -12.84
CA ARG A 144 -4.85 -0.82 -14.27
C ARG A 144 -5.67 0.31 -14.87
N LEU A 145 -6.95 0.40 -14.55
CA LEU A 145 -7.83 1.49 -15.03
C LEU A 145 -7.36 2.87 -14.54
N ILE A 146 -6.78 2.93 -13.33
CA ILE A 146 -6.19 4.16 -12.78
C ILE A 146 -4.91 4.55 -13.54
N GLU A 147 -4.01 3.60 -13.82
CA GLU A 147 -2.81 3.85 -14.64
C GLU A 147 -3.15 4.31 -16.06
N GLU A 148 -4.17 3.71 -16.67
CA GLU A 148 -4.65 4.06 -18.01
C GLU A 148 -5.50 5.36 -18.04
N ASN A 149 -5.66 6.04 -16.89
CA ASN A 149 -6.48 7.24 -16.72
C ASN A 149 -7.94 7.08 -17.23
N LYS A 150 -8.50 5.87 -17.15
CA LYS A 150 -9.86 5.55 -17.62
C LYS A 150 -10.91 5.88 -16.56
N LYS A 151 -11.14 7.17 -16.33
CA LYS A 151 -12.03 7.68 -15.27
C LYS A 151 -13.43 7.06 -15.25
N SER A 152 -14.11 7.04 -16.39
CA SER A 152 -15.45 6.43 -16.48
C SER A 152 -15.44 4.95 -16.10
N ALA A 153 -14.42 4.20 -16.55
CA ALA A 153 -14.31 2.77 -16.26
C ALA A 153 -14.02 2.50 -14.78
N PHE A 154 -13.04 3.18 -14.17
CA PHE A 154 -12.70 2.91 -12.77
C PHE A 154 -13.81 3.35 -11.81
N THR A 155 -14.50 4.46 -12.09
CA THR A 155 -15.64 4.92 -11.28
C THR A 155 -16.81 3.94 -11.38
N SER A 156 -17.09 3.44 -12.58
CA SER A 156 -18.11 2.42 -12.81
C SER A 156 -17.79 1.11 -12.09
N GLU A 157 -16.53 0.65 -12.12
CA GLU A 157 -16.11 -0.56 -11.39
C GLU A 157 -16.29 -0.39 -9.87
N VAL A 158 -15.86 0.76 -9.31
CA VAL A 158 -16.03 1.06 -7.88
C VAL A 158 -17.51 1.12 -7.51
N ARG A 159 -18.34 1.83 -8.27
CA ARG A 159 -19.79 1.95 -8.03
C ARG A 159 -20.48 0.60 -8.08
N ALA A 160 -20.26 -0.19 -9.13
CA ALA A 160 -20.88 -1.49 -9.30
C ALA A 160 -20.55 -2.46 -8.16
N LYS A 161 -19.32 -2.40 -7.62
CA LYS A 161 -18.96 -3.20 -6.43
C LYS A 161 -19.57 -2.63 -5.15
N TRP A 162 -19.53 -1.32 -4.96
CA TRP A 162 -20.02 -0.66 -3.74
C TRP A 162 -21.53 -0.83 -3.54
N LEU A 163 -22.33 -0.80 -4.62
CA LEU A 163 -23.78 -0.98 -4.56
C LEU A 163 -24.20 -2.28 -3.84
N LYS A 164 -23.39 -3.34 -3.90
CA LYS A 164 -23.65 -4.62 -3.22
C LYS A 164 -23.51 -4.53 -1.69
N TYR A 165 -22.94 -3.45 -1.18
CA TYR A 165 -22.62 -3.25 0.24
C TYR A 165 -23.19 -1.94 0.81
N GLN A 166 -23.91 -1.14 0.02
CA GLN A 166 -24.41 0.17 0.45
C GLN A 166 -25.31 0.09 1.69
N ASP A 167 -26.11 -0.97 1.79
CA ASP A 167 -27.05 -1.18 2.91
C ASP A 167 -26.39 -1.84 4.14
N LYS A 168 -25.07 -2.07 4.11
CA LYS A 168 -24.35 -2.72 5.20
C LYS A 168 -23.98 -1.78 6.34
N ASN A 169 -24.27 -0.47 6.24
CA ASN A 169 -23.91 0.54 7.26
C ASN A 169 -22.39 0.57 7.57
N ILE A 170 -21.58 0.44 6.52
CA ILE A 170 -20.12 0.54 6.59
C ILE A 170 -19.75 2.03 6.72
N ASP A 171 -19.04 2.40 7.77
CA ASP A 171 -18.64 3.79 8.01
C ASP A 171 -17.16 4.08 7.71
N THR A 172 -16.38 3.03 7.42
CA THR A 172 -14.94 3.13 7.23
C THR A 172 -14.46 2.19 6.12
N ILE A 173 -13.69 2.72 5.17
CA ILE A 173 -13.08 1.96 4.09
C ILE A 173 -11.56 2.09 4.17
N VAL A 174 -10.89 0.94 4.16
CA VAL A 174 -9.44 0.84 4.01
C VAL A 174 -9.07 0.76 2.54
N LEU A 175 -8.27 1.72 2.06
CA LEU A 175 -7.63 1.69 0.75
C LEU A 175 -6.36 0.82 0.83
N GLY A 176 -6.53 -0.47 0.57
CA GLY A 176 -5.50 -1.53 0.66
C GLY A 176 -4.67 -1.71 -0.61
N CYS A 177 -4.66 -0.72 -1.52
CA CYS A 177 -3.78 -0.64 -2.67
C CYS A 177 -3.38 0.82 -2.87
N THR A 178 -2.12 1.06 -3.19
CA THR A 178 -1.57 2.41 -3.32
C THR A 178 -2.20 3.20 -4.48
N HIS A 179 -2.55 2.56 -5.60
CA HIS A 179 -3.31 3.19 -6.68
C HIS A 179 -4.65 3.78 -6.23
N TYR A 180 -5.35 3.11 -5.29
CA TYR A 180 -6.70 3.55 -4.90
C TYR A 180 -6.65 4.88 -4.13
N THR A 181 -5.49 5.22 -3.56
CA THR A 181 -5.27 6.51 -2.89
C THR A 181 -5.23 7.68 -3.87
N LEU A 182 -4.93 7.44 -5.14
CA LEU A 182 -4.88 8.46 -6.19
C LEU A 182 -6.27 8.93 -6.61
N ILE A 183 -7.26 8.04 -6.53
CA ILE A 183 -8.67 8.32 -6.87
C ILE A 183 -9.55 8.47 -5.61
N LYS A 184 -8.95 8.89 -4.50
CA LYS A 184 -9.64 9.01 -3.20
C LYS A 184 -10.87 9.91 -3.29
N LYS A 185 -10.81 10.97 -4.10
CA LYS A 185 -11.93 11.90 -4.34
C LYS A 185 -13.10 11.18 -5.01
N GLU A 186 -12.84 10.47 -6.10
CA GLU A 186 -13.86 9.74 -6.85
C GLU A 186 -14.47 8.60 -6.02
N ILE A 187 -13.64 7.89 -5.23
CA ILE A 187 -14.16 6.88 -4.30
C ILE A 187 -15.08 7.55 -3.28
N GLN A 188 -14.70 8.70 -2.71
CA GLN A 188 -15.50 9.42 -1.72
C GLN A 188 -16.86 9.85 -2.27
N GLU A 189 -16.89 10.34 -3.51
CA GLU A 189 -18.14 10.71 -4.21
C GLU A 189 -19.07 9.50 -4.36
N ILE A 190 -18.53 8.31 -4.61
CA ILE A 190 -19.32 7.08 -4.76
C ILE A 190 -19.82 6.53 -3.42
N VAL A 191 -18.98 6.53 -2.39
CA VAL A 191 -19.31 5.89 -1.11
C VAL A 191 -20.08 6.81 -0.16
N GLY A 192 -20.12 8.11 -0.46
CA GLY A 192 -20.82 9.13 0.30
C GLY A 192 -19.99 9.73 1.45
N PRO A 193 -20.37 10.93 1.94
CA PRO A 193 -19.55 11.73 2.85
C PRO A 193 -19.45 11.16 4.27
N LYS A 194 -20.37 10.26 4.66
CA LYS A 194 -20.38 9.62 5.98
C LYS A 194 -19.29 8.54 6.12
N VAL A 195 -18.75 8.04 5.01
CA VAL A 195 -17.77 6.96 4.98
C VAL A 195 -16.35 7.54 5.02
N LYS A 196 -15.56 7.13 6.01
CA LYS A 196 -14.16 7.55 6.16
C LYS A 196 -13.23 6.69 5.30
N LEU A 197 -12.49 7.32 4.39
CA LEU A 197 -11.46 6.65 3.60
C LEU A 197 -10.08 6.74 4.26
N ILE A 198 -9.51 5.58 4.60
CA ILE A 198 -8.23 5.46 5.32
C ILE A 198 -7.19 4.76 4.43
N ASP A 199 -6.01 5.35 4.34
CA ASP A 199 -4.83 4.79 3.65
C ASP A 199 -3.63 4.64 4.59
N SER A 200 -2.55 4.05 4.09
CA SER A 200 -1.33 3.82 4.87
C SER A 200 -0.20 4.82 4.59
N ASN A 201 -0.41 5.86 3.79
CA ASN A 201 0.68 6.69 3.25
C ASN A 201 1.50 7.35 4.36
N LEU A 202 0.84 8.09 5.26
CA LEU A 202 1.49 8.76 6.38
C LEU A 202 2.10 7.78 7.38
N ALA A 203 1.44 6.65 7.64
CA ALA A 203 1.93 5.63 8.56
C ALA A 203 3.24 5.00 8.06
N VAL A 204 3.33 4.72 6.76
CA VAL A 204 4.54 4.21 6.11
C VAL A 204 5.64 5.27 6.14
N ALA A 205 5.33 6.53 5.80
CA ALA A 205 6.31 7.61 5.85
C ALA A 205 6.90 7.81 7.27
N ARG A 206 6.06 7.75 8.31
CA ARG A 206 6.53 7.77 9.72
C ARG A 206 7.44 6.58 10.05
N ARG A 207 7.17 5.39 9.50
CA ARG A 207 8.06 4.23 9.69
C ARG A 207 9.39 4.43 8.98
N VAL A 208 9.38 4.97 7.77
CA VAL A 208 10.60 5.32 7.02
C VAL A 208 11.43 6.33 7.81
N LYS A 209 10.82 7.40 8.34
CA LYS A 209 11.49 8.37 9.21
C LYS A 209 12.17 7.71 10.40
N LYS A 210 11.48 6.84 11.13
CA LYS A 210 12.07 6.10 12.27
C LYS A 210 13.31 5.28 11.87
N VAL A 211 13.27 4.63 10.71
CA VAL A 211 14.41 3.84 10.20
C VAL A 211 15.54 4.77 9.77
N TYR A 212 15.22 5.88 9.10
CA TYR A 212 16.18 6.89 8.65
C TYR A 212 16.93 7.54 9.82
N ASP A 213 16.21 7.99 10.84
CA ASP A 213 16.78 8.61 12.04
C ASP A 213 17.71 7.62 12.77
N LYS A 214 17.33 6.34 12.82
CA LYS A 214 18.18 5.28 13.42
C LYS A 214 19.49 5.13 12.65
N LEU A 215 19.45 5.01 11.33
CA LEU A 215 20.67 4.89 10.50
C LEU A 215 21.58 6.11 10.58
N ARG A 216 21.01 7.33 10.71
CA ARG A 216 21.81 8.55 10.90
C ARG A 216 22.55 8.54 12.24
N LYS A 217 21.88 8.14 13.32
CA LYS A 217 22.51 8.02 14.65
C LYS A 217 23.66 7.02 14.65
N GLU A 218 23.49 5.85 14.01
CA GLU A 218 24.52 4.83 13.91
C GLU A 218 25.75 5.27 13.11
N LYS A 219 25.58 6.20 12.14
CA LYS A 219 26.68 6.80 11.37
C LYS A 219 27.42 7.91 12.12
N ASN A 220 26.70 8.68 12.94
CA ASN A 220 27.27 9.82 13.67
C ASN A 220 27.86 9.44 15.03
N GLY A 221 27.57 8.24 15.54
CA GLY A 221 28.15 7.68 16.76
C GLY A 221 29.33 6.75 16.52
N ARG A 222 29.96 6.83 15.34
CA ARG A 222 31.21 6.17 14.97
C ARG A 222 32.24 7.21 14.60
#